data_AF-A0A3R7DV89-F1
#
_entry.id   AF-A0A3R7DV89-F1
#
_cell.length_a   1.000
_cell.length_b   1.000
_cell.length_c   1.000
_cell.angle_alpha   90.00
_cell.angle_beta   90.00
_cell.angle_gamma   90.00
#
_symmetry.space_group_name_H-M   'P 1'
#
loop_
_entity.id
_entity.type
_entity.pdbx_description
1 polymer ?
#
loop_
_entity_poly.entity_id
_entity_poly.type
_entity_poly.pdbx_seq_one_letter_code
_entity_poly.pdbx_strand_id
1 'polypeptide(L)'
;MWVSAVEGYTPKFEIVYSNEPLTRRLFIEAGYKVEPIPFHKREFYSSTEVRGRMLKGKDWEKLVPKSVAEFIREIDGVNRLKALFQTDKFKK
;
A
#
# COMPACT_ATOMS: atom_id res chain seq x y z
N MET A 1 1.30 -5.74 -21.66
CA MET A 1 1.89 -4.38 -21.56
C MET A 1 2.32 -3.99 -20.15
N TRP A 2 1.64 -4.41 -19.06
CA TRP A 2 2.08 -4.03 -17.70
C TRP A 2 3.35 -4.74 -17.21
N VAL A 3 3.48 -6.06 -17.37
CA VAL A 3 4.68 -6.81 -16.94
C VAL A 3 5.96 -6.28 -17.60
N SER A 4 5.93 -6.07 -18.92
CA SER A 4 7.08 -5.51 -19.67
C SER A 4 7.47 -4.10 -19.23
N ALA A 5 6.51 -3.30 -18.74
CA ALA A 5 6.84 -2.01 -18.13
C ALA A 5 7.62 -2.21 -16.82
N VAL A 6 7.19 -3.15 -15.97
CA VAL A 6 7.91 -3.48 -14.73
C VAL A 6 9.33 -3.98 -15.03
N GLU A 7 9.49 -4.86 -16.03
CA GLU A 7 10.81 -5.33 -16.50
C GLU A 7 11.71 -4.18 -16.95
N GLY A 8 11.18 -3.19 -17.68
CA GLY A 8 11.94 -2.05 -18.16
C GLY A 8 12.39 -1.07 -17.07
N TYR A 9 11.65 -0.97 -15.96
CA TYR A 9 11.95 -0.05 -14.85
C TYR A 9 12.75 -0.68 -13.70
N THR A 10 13.00 -1.98 -13.74
CA THR A 10 13.63 -2.70 -12.62
C THR A 10 14.86 -3.49 -13.08
N PRO A 11 15.82 -3.76 -12.17
CA PRO A 11 16.86 -4.74 -12.43
C PRO A 11 16.26 -6.11 -12.72
N LYS A 12 17.07 -7.01 -13.31
CA LYS A 12 16.63 -8.41 -13.53
C LYS A 12 16.21 -9.06 -12.20
N PHE A 13 15.11 -9.81 -12.25
CA PHE A 13 14.57 -10.58 -11.12
C PHE A 13 14.10 -11.95 -11.62
N GLU A 14 14.05 -12.92 -10.70
CA GLU A 14 13.69 -14.32 -11.01
C GLU A 14 12.39 -14.76 -10.32
N ILE A 15 12.05 -14.13 -9.19
CA ILE A 15 10.89 -14.50 -8.36
C ILE A 15 10.05 -13.26 -8.06
N VAL A 16 8.73 -13.39 -8.23
CA VAL A 16 7.76 -12.35 -7.89
C VAL A 16 6.96 -12.78 -6.67
N TYR A 17 6.94 -11.94 -5.64
CA TYR A 17 6.15 -12.16 -4.43
C TYR A 17 4.86 -11.34 -4.50
N SER A 18 3.70 -12.00 -4.59
CA SER A 18 2.40 -11.30 -4.62
C SER A 18 1.25 -12.18 -4.14
N ASN A 19 0.32 -11.56 -3.41
CA ASN A 19 -0.96 -12.15 -3.03
C ASN A 19 -2.15 -11.58 -3.82
N GLU A 20 -1.90 -10.63 -4.73
CA GLU A 20 -2.96 -9.99 -5.52
C GLU A 20 -3.24 -10.80 -6.79
N PRO A 21 -4.49 -11.26 -7.03
CA PRO A 21 -4.81 -12.21 -8.10
C PRO A 21 -4.37 -11.79 -9.51
N LEU A 22 -4.58 -10.53 -9.90
CA LEU A 22 -4.25 -10.05 -11.25
C LEU A 22 -2.74 -10.02 -11.47
N THR A 23 -1.99 -9.47 -10.54
CA THR A 23 -0.52 -9.41 -10.55
C THR A 23 0.06 -10.81 -10.65
N ARG A 24 -0.44 -11.76 -9.85
CA ARG A 24 -0.01 -13.16 -9.91
C ARG A 24 -0.25 -13.75 -11.30
N ARG A 25 -1.48 -13.59 -11.83
CA ARG A 25 -1.84 -14.15 -13.14
C ARG A 25 -0.95 -13.62 -14.26
N LEU A 26 -0.75 -12.31 -14.30
CA LEU A 26 0.06 -11.66 -15.33
C LEU A 26 1.53 -12.12 -15.31
N PHE A 27 2.15 -12.26 -14.13
CA PHE A 27 3.54 -12.71 -14.04
C PHE A 27 3.72 -14.21 -14.30
N ILE A 28 2.74 -15.05 -13.94
CA ILE A 28 2.74 -16.47 -14.31
C ILE A 28 2.68 -16.61 -15.83
N GLU A 29 1.81 -15.86 -16.52
CA GLU A 29 1.71 -15.88 -17.98
C GLU A 29 2.97 -15.36 -18.67
N ALA A 30 3.71 -14.45 -18.01
CA ALA A 30 5.02 -13.97 -18.47
C ALA A 30 6.18 -14.93 -18.16
N GLY A 31 5.93 -16.10 -17.56
CA GLY A 31 6.92 -17.14 -17.32
C GLY A 31 7.73 -16.98 -16.02
N TYR A 32 7.32 -16.11 -15.12
CA TYR A 32 8.00 -15.93 -13.83
C TYR A 32 7.53 -16.92 -12.77
N LYS A 33 8.44 -17.25 -11.84
CA LYS A 33 8.07 -17.92 -10.59
C LYS A 33 7.33 -16.93 -9.69
N VAL A 34 6.10 -17.26 -9.28
CA VAL A 34 5.29 -16.39 -8.42
C VAL A 34 4.95 -17.06 -7.08
N GLU A 35 5.44 -16.48 -5.99
CA GLU A 35 5.27 -16.99 -4.63
C GLU A 35 4.28 -16.13 -3.82
N PRO A 36 3.46 -16.72 -2.94
CA PRO A 36 2.65 -15.97 -2.00
C PRO A 36 3.52 -15.43 -0.84
N ILE A 37 3.00 -14.44 -0.13
CA ILE A 37 3.64 -13.85 1.06
C ILE A 37 2.79 -14.20 2.30
N PRO A 38 3.38 -14.60 3.43
CA PRO A 38 2.61 -14.78 4.66
C PRO A 38 1.95 -13.47 5.10
N PHE A 39 0.69 -13.56 5.56
CA PHE A 39 0.02 -12.41 6.14
C PHE A 39 0.52 -12.18 7.57
N HIS A 40 1.12 -11.01 7.82
CA HIS A 40 1.57 -10.64 9.16
C HIS A 40 0.58 -9.66 9.81
N LYS A 41 -0.09 -10.08 10.90
CA LYS A 41 -1.00 -9.28 11.73
C LYS A 41 -1.90 -8.31 10.93
N ARG A 42 -2.59 -8.84 9.91
CA ARG A 42 -3.24 -8.05 8.86
C ARG A 42 -4.34 -7.09 9.34
N GLU A 43 -4.95 -7.40 10.49
CA GLU A 43 -5.92 -6.54 11.16
C GLU A 43 -5.30 -5.21 11.63
N PHE A 44 -4.01 -5.24 11.99
CA PHE A 44 -3.27 -4.07 12.48
C PHE A 44 -2.40 -3.46 11.39
N TYR A 45 -1.63 -4.29 10.67
CA TYR A 45 -0.69 -3.85 9.65
C TYR A 45 -1.34 -3.85 8.27
N SER A 46 -2.29 -2.92 8.09
CA SER A 46 -2.90 -2.64 6.80
C SER A 46 -2.98 -1.14 6.55
N SER A 47 -2.83 -0.74 5.30
CA SER A 47 -2.95 0.67 4.92
C SER A 47 -4.34 1.24 5.22
N THR A 48 -5.38 0.40 5.17
CA THR A 48 -6.75 0.77 5.53
C THR A 48 -6.87 1.14 7.01
N GLU A 49 -6.32 0.32 7.91
CA GLU A 49 -6.33 0.61 9.35
C GLU A 49 -5.48 1.84 9.68
N VAL A 50 -4.27 1.93 9.13
CA VAL A 50 -3.36 3.07 9.35
C VAL A 50 -4.03 4.39 8.94
N ARG A 51 -4.58 4.47 7.72
CA ARG A 51 -5.30 5.66 7.25
C ARG A 51 -6.58 5.91 8.04
N GLY A 52 -7.28 4.85 8.44
CA GLY A 52 -8.46 4.95 9.31
C GLY A 52 -8.14 5.60 10.66
N ARG A 53 -6.99 5.27 11.27
CA ARG A 53 -6.51 5.91 12.50
C ARG A 53 -6.10 7.36 12.28
N MET A 54 -5.40 7.68 11.19
CA MET A 54 -5.05 9.06 10.84
C MET A 54 -6.30 9.96 10.75
N LEU A 55 -7.34 9.49 10.06
CA LEU A 55 -8.60 10.22 9.92
C LEU A 55 -9.33 10.41 11.26
N LYS A 56 -9.32 9.37 12.11
CA LYS A 56 -9.97 9.37 13.43
C LYS A 56 -9.14 10.04 14.53
N GLY A 57 -7.94 10.56 14.23
CA GLY A 57 -7.03 11.13 15.24
C GLY A 57 -6.52 10.10 16.25
N LYS A 58 -6.48 8.82 15.88
CA LYS A 58 -5.94 7.73 16.73
C LYS A 58 -4.44 7.53 16.50
N ASP A 59 -3.81 6.77 17.39
CA ASP A 59 -2.38 6.43 17.36
C ASP A 59 -2.03 5.50 16.17
N TRP A 60 -1.75 6.10 15.02
CA TRP A 60 -1.34 5.43 13.79
C TRP A 60 0.19 5.27 13.69
N GLU A 61 0.96 6.09 14.41
CA GLU A 61 2.41 6.12 14.31
C GLU A 61 3.04 4.80 14.80
N LYS A 62 2.44 4.15 15.82
CA LYS A 62 2.87 2.83 16.29
C LYS A 62 2.71 1.69 15.28
N LEU A 63 1.96 1.91 14.19
CA LEU A 63 1.74 0.91 13.15
C LEU A 63 2.75 1.00 12.01
N VAL A 64 3.66 1.99 12.05
CA VAL A 64 4.68 2.20 11.01
C VAL A 64 6.06 2.38 11.66
N PRO A 65 7.16 2.17 10.92
CA PRO A 65 8.49 2.53 11.38
C PRO A 65 8.58 4.04 11.71
N LYS A 66 9.44 4.39 12.68
CA LYS A 66 9.63 5.78 13.13
C LYS A 66 9.96 6.73 11.97
N SER A 67 10.86 6.32 11.07
CA SER A 67 11.25 7.11 9.89
C SER A 67 10.07 7.42 8.96
N VAL A 68 9.11 6.49 8.83
CA VAL A 68 7.91 6.69 8.03
C VAL A 68 6.96 7.67 8.71
N ALA A 69 6.79 7.57 10.04
CA ALA A 69 5.98 8.53 10.79
C ALA A 69 6.56 9.96 10.69
N GLU A 70 7.88 10.10 10.79
CA GLU A 70 8.59 11.37 10.59
C GLU A 70 8.35 11.94 9.19
N PHE A 71 8.54 11.12 8.15
CA PHE A 71 8.30 11.53 6.77
C PHE A 71 6.85 11.97 6.54
N ILE A 72 5.86 11.23 7.06
CA ILE A 72 4.44 11.59 6.94
C ILE A 72 4.14 12.93 7.61
N ARG A 73 4.79 13.25 8.73
CA ARG A 73 4.68 14.57 9.37
C ARG A 73 5.31 15.67 8.53
N GLU A 74 6.49 15.43 7.99
CA GLU A 74 7.21 16.39 7.13
C GLU A 74 6.39 16.82 5.91
N ILE A 75 5.67 15.88 5.28
CA ILE A 75 4.85 16.15 4.10
C ILE A 75 3.41 16.59 4.41
N ASP A 76 3.08 16.81 5.68
CA ASP A 76 1.73 17.09 6.17
C ASP A 76 0.66 16.06 5.73
N GLY A 77 1.04 14.78 5.73
CA GLY A 77 0.26 13.71 5.12
C GLY A 77 -1.09 13.47 5.80
N VAL A 78 -1.20 13.68 7.11
CA VAL A 78 -2.45 13.48 7.87
C VAL A 78 -3.50 14.53 7.48
N ASN A 79 -3.11 15.80 7.39
CA ASN A 79 -4.04 16.86 7.03
C ASN A 79 -4.43 16.75 5.54
N ARG A 80 -3.48 16.42 4.67
CA ARG A 80 -3.77 16.09 3.27
C ARG A 80 -4.81 14.99 3.15
N LEU A 81 -4.65 13.89 3.90
CA LEU A 81 -5.60 12.77 3.89
C LEU A 81 -6.99 13.20 4.38
N LYS A 82 -7.07 14.00 5.45
CA LYS A 82 -8.35 14.53 5.95
C LYS A 82 -9.03 15.44 4.92
N ALA A 83 -8.27 16.28 4.22
CA ALA A 83 -8.79 17.15 3.17
C ALA A 83 -9.37 16.34 2.00
N LEU A 84 -8.67 15.30 1.54
CA LEU A 84 -9.12 14.42 0.45
C LEU A 84 -10.33 13.55 0.83
N PHE A 85 -10.59 13.34 2.12
CA PHE A 85 -11.75 12.60 2.60
C PHE A 85 -13.01 13.44 2.73
N GLN A 86 -12.94 14.75 2.51
CA GLN A 86 -14.13 15.58 2.44
C GLN A 86 -14.94 15.21 1.21
N THR A 87 -16.26 15.29 1.33
CA THR A 87 -17.18 15.02 0.22
C THR A 87 -18.06 16.24 0.01
N ASP A 88 -18.27 16.57 -1.25
CA ASP A 88 -19.24 17.52 -1.77
C ASP A 88 -20.68 16.99 -1.75
N LYS A 89 -20.87 15.70 -1.39
CA LYS A 89 -22.18 15.09 -1.26
C LYS A 89 -22.93 15.71 -0.08
N PHE A 90 -24.07 16.32 -0.40
CA PHE A 90 -25.02 16.82 0.59
C PHE A 90 -25.53 15.66 1.45
N LYS A 91 -25.46 15.79 2.77
CA LYS A 91 -26.09 14.83 3.69
C LYS A 91 -27.60 15.07 3.66
N LYS A 92 -28.34 14.10 3.12
CA LYS A 92 -29.81 14.07 3.14
C LYS A 92 -30.32 13.79 4.55
#